data_AF-A0A2M7QV19-F1
#
_entry.id   AF-A0A2M7QV19-F1
#
_cell.length_a   1.000
_cell.length_b   1.000
_cell.length_c   1.000
_cell.angle_alpha   90.00
_cell.angle_beta   90.00
_cell.angle_gamma   90.00
#
_symmetry.space_group_name_H-M   'P 1'
#
loop_
_entity.id
_entity.type
_entity.pdbx_description
1 polymer ?
#
loop_
_entity_poly.entity_id
_entity_poly.type
_entity_poly.pdbx_seq_one_letter_code
_entity_poly.pdbx_strand_id
1 'polypeptide(L)'
;MATSTQLLREQQPVPLKLGVEQKIEGLYQPVPLDAGHIDGWKEVPIQENGELLVPIGLGSSYNFLYTSSIYFGERTDSPYIGRGFEGSLMTIFVRESVANQLVEAEKLLPKRHHLILFDAYRSLQVQDSLFTSYIKALSKLHPDWSKEQLLIETQKYVSLPSTENTKPSPHNTGASVDLAIFVLSEADDTHLSELLSQLSTTSGWEQLMIQVLATDLIAHSANLLDFGTQYDYGGAAAALVYYELLNRQRSLSPTEKEALLNRRLLFNVMLQVGLEAYKDEWWHYNARKSQMGAKTAGLPHAEYGAARLSSENIGHERKRRKFLRRVATIQNGFEVTRNISQHLTQALLAFKNTAQATKNIRETSISNAAEIHPIA
;
A
#
# COMPACT_ATOMS: atom_id res chain seq x y z
N MET A 1 -16.89 -10.32 -46.19
CA MET A 1 -15.59 -10.98 -46.04
C MET A 1 -14.49 -9.97 -46.30
N ALA A 2 -13.83 -9.53 -45.24
CA ALA A 2 -12.49 -8.94 -45.23
C ALA A 2 -11.96 -9.23 -43.82
N THR A 3 -10.81 -9.89 -43.76
CA THR A 3 -10.31 -10.63 -42.58
C THR A 3 -9.77 -9.72 -41.48
N SER A 4 -10.15 -10.06 -40.25
CA SER A 4 -9.84 -9.39 -38.97
C SER A 4 -8.39 -9.62 -38.51
N THR A 5 -7.40 -9.18 -39.28
CA THR A 5 -5.98 -9.46 -38.96
C THR A 5 -5.01 -8.34 -39.35
N GLN A 6 -5.41 -7.08 -39.20
CA GLN A 6 -4.50 -5.94 -39.42
C GLN A 6 -4.96 -4.72 -38.63
N LEU A 7 -4.80 -4.73 -37.29
CA LEU A 7 -4.82 -3.54 -36.43
C LEU A 7 -4.33 -3.91 -35.00
N LEU A 8 -3.17 -4.56 -34.93
CA LEU A 8 -2.35 -4.65 -33.72
C LEU A 8 -0.91 -4.36 -34.15
N ARG A 9 -0.60 -3.07 -34.38
CA ARG A 9 0.78 -2.62 -34.43
C ARG A 9 1.26 -2.46 -33.00
N GLU A 10 2.22 -3.30 -32.66
CA GLU A 10 3.10 -3.24 -31.49
C GLU A 10 3.50 -1.79 -31.18
N GLN A 11 3.02 -1.25 -30.06
CA GLN A 11 3.70 -0.14 -29.42
C GLN A 11 4.89 -0.73 -28.67
N GLN A 12 6.05 -0.71 -29.32
CA GLN A 12 7.32 -0.96 -28.62
C GLN A 12 7.51 0.14 -27.56
N PRO A 13 7.91 -0.21 -26.33
CA PRO A 13 8.24 0.81 -25.33
C PRO A 13 9.43 1.62 -25.82
N VAL A 14 9.22 2.93 -25.98
CA VAL A 14 10.30 3.89 -26.23
C VAL A 14 11.18 3.90 -24.97
N PRO A 15 12.48 3.52 -25.05
CA PRO A 15 13.34 3.58 -23.89
C PRO A 15 13.65 5.05 -23.59
N LEU A 16 13.12 5.58 -22.48
CA LEU A 16 13.64 6.82 -21.91
C LEU A 16 15.08 6.56 -21.44
N LYS A 17 16.05 6.95 -22.26
CA LYS A 17 17.47 6.95 -21.88
C LYS A 17 17.76 8.18 -21.02
N LEU A 18 17.54 8.06 -19.71
CA LEU A 18 18.16 8.94 -18.72
C LEU A 18 19.29 8.15 -18.02
N GLY A 19 20.46 8.78 -17.88
CA GLY A 19 21.65 8.17 -17.30
C GLY A 19 21.43 7.75 -15.84
N VAL A 20 22.01 6.61 -15.44
CA VAL A 20 21.83 6.01 -14.10
C VAL A 20 22.21 6.98 -12.97
N GLU A 21 23.21 7.83 -13.17
CA GLU A 21 23.65 8.83 -12.18
C GLU A 21 22.67 10.01 -12.06
N GLN A 22 22.11 10.51 -13.18
CA GLN A 22 21.03 11.52 -13.17
C GLN A 22 19.74 10.99 -12.53
N LYS A 23 19.50 9.68 -12.63
CA LYS A 23 18.35 9.01 -12.00
C LYS A 23 18.38 9.13 -10.48
N ILE A 24 19.55 9.08 -9.84
CA ILE A 24 19.70 9.08 -8.38
C ILE A 24 19.64 10.50 -7.80
N GLU A 25 20.28 11.49 -8.43
CA GLU A 25 20.24 12.90 -7.96
C GLU A 25 18.82 13.49 -7.96
N GLY A 26 17.97 13.04 -8.90
CA GLY A 26 16.56 13.46 -8.95
C GLY A 26 15.69 12.92 -7.80
N LEU A 27 16.12 11.85 -7.11
CA LEU A 27 15.28 11.20 -6.09
C LEU A 27 15.25 11.93 -4.75
N TYR A 28 16.23 12.80 -4.47
CA TYR A 28 16.35 13.50 -3.19
C TYR A 28 16.07 15.00 -3.31
N GLN A 29 15.40 15.42 -4.39
CA GLN A 29 15.00 16.80 -4.58
C GLN A 29 13.98 17.23 -3.51
N PRO A 30 14.01 18.50 -3.06
CA PRO A 30 13.04 19.02 -2.11
C PRO A 30 11.60 18.83 -2.56
N VAL A 31 10.72 18.46 -1.63
CA VAL A 31 9.29 18.40 -1.90
C VAL A 31 8.74 19.83 -1.99
N PRO A 32 8.02 20.21 -3.06
CA PRO A 32 7.35 21.50 -3.13
C PRO A 32 6.40 21.70 -1.96
N LEU A 33 6.37 22.89 -1.36
CA LEU A 33 5.55 23.13 -0.16
C LEU A 33 4.04 23.05 -0.40
N ASP A 34 3.63 23.21 -1.66
CA ASP A 34 2.26 23.10 -2.15
C ASP A 34 1.92 21.71 -2.70
N ALA A 35 2.86 20.74 -2.61
CA ALA A 35 2.64 19.39 -3.10
C ALA A 35 1.46 18.70 -2.40
N GLY A 36 0.62 18.02 -3.19
CA GLY A 36 -0.51 17.23 -2.70
C GLY A 36 -1.71 18.04 -2.18
N HIS A 37 -1.75 19.35 -2.41
CA HIS A 37 -2.92 20.19 -2.14
C HIS A 37 -4.04 19.95 -3.15
N ILE A 38 -5.19 19.48 -2.67
CA ILE A 38 -6.29 18.98 -3.52
C ILE A 38 -7.67 19.47 -3.06
N ASP A 39 -7.78 20.69 -2.54
CA ASP A 39 -9.07 21.24 -2.08
C ASP A 39 -10.14 21.19 -3.19
N GLY A 40 -11.32 20.70 -2.84
CA GLY A 40 -12.42 20.48 -3.80
C GLY A 40 -12.22 19.29 -4.75
N TRP A 41 -11.30 18.36 -4.49
CA TRP A 41 -11.12 17.17 -5.34
C TRP A 41 -12.39 16.34 -5.53
N LYS A 42 -13.28 16.31 -4.52
CA LYS A 42 -14.58 15.61 -4.57
C LYS A 42 -15.52 16.16 -5.66
N GLU A 43 -15.26 17.37 -6.15
CA GLU A 43 -16.05 18.03 -7.20
C GLU A 43 -15.61 17.62 -8.61
N VAL A 44 -14.45 16.96 -8.76
CA VAL A 44 -13.98 16.47 -10.05
C VAL A 44 -14.95 15.40 -10.57
N PRO A 45 -15.58 15.58 -11.75
CA PRO A 45 -16.54 14.61 -12.26
C PRO A 45 -15.84 13.29 -12.63
N ILE A 46 -16.56 12.17 -12.49
CA ILE A 46 -16.05 10.83 -12.82
C ILE A 46 -16.67 10.34 -14.12
N GLN A 47 -15.82 9.87 -15.03
CA GLN A 47 -16.16 9.11 -16.24
C GLN A 47 -15.50 7.73 -16.14
N GLU A 48 -16.15 6.78 -15.44
CA GLU A 48 -15.58 5.46 -15.15
C GLU A 48 -15.16 4.71 -16.43
N ASN A 49 -13.90 4.25 -16.48
CA ASN A 49 -13.33 3.57 -17.64
C ASN A 49 -13.41 2.03 -17.59
N GLY A 50 -13.81 1.45 -16.45
CA GLY A 50 -14.03 0.02 -16.27
C GLY A 50 -12.77 -0.81 -16.01
N GLU A 51 -11.63 -0.19 -15.75
CA GLU A 51 -10.36 -0.90 -15.51
C GLU A 51 -10.44 -1.85 -14.31
N LEU A 52 -9.97 -3.09 -14.46
CA LEU A 52 -10.12 -4.07 -13.39
C LEU A 52 -9.11 -3.86 -12.27
N LEU A 53 -9.50 -4.31 -11.08
CA LEU A 53 -8.55 -4.50 -9.98
C LEU A 53 -7.71 -5.77 -10.22
N VAL A 54 -6.45 -5.74 -9.80
CA VAL A 54 -5.52 -6.87 -9.82
C VAL A 54 -4.97 -7.11 -8.41
N PRO A 55 -4.73 -8.37 -8.01
CA PRO A 55 -4.12 -8.70 -6.73
C PRO A 55 -2.61 -8.39 -6.74
N ILE A 56 -2.08 -7.98 -5.59
CA ILE A 56 -0.65 -7.72 -5.36
C ILE A 56 -0.08 -8.75 -4.38
N GLY A 57 1.18 -9.15 -4.57
CA GLY A 57 1.90 -10.03 -3.66
C GLY A 57 1.64 -11.52 -3.91
N LEU A 58 1.62 -12.30 -2.82
CA LEU A 58 1.62 -13.77 -2.86
C LEU A 58 0.50 -14.35 -3.74
N GLY A 59 0.87 -15.20 -4.70
CA GLY A 59 -0.04 -15.88 -5.63
C GLY A 59 -0.58 -15.00 -6.76
N SER A 60 -0.05 -13.79 -6.95
CA SER A 60 -0.40 -12.88 -8.04
C SER A 60 0.68 -12.83 -9.13
N SER A 61 0.35 -12.17 -10.26
CA SER A 61 1.33 -11.80 -11.30
C SER A 61 2.29 -10.69 -10.86
N TYR A 62 1.95 -9.98 -9.77
CA TYR A 62 2.73 -8.89 -9.17
C TYR A 62 3.38 -9.37 -7.86
N ASN A 63 3.97 -10.57 -7.89
CA ASN A 63 4.49 -11.28 -6.71
C ASN A 63 5.83 -10.76 -6.16
N PHE A 64 6.45 -9.81 -6.83
CA PHE A 64 7.65 -9.10 -6.38
C PHE A 64 7.33 -7.77 -5.69
N LEU A 65 6.07 -7.35 -5.67
CA LEU A 65 5.60 -6.24 -4.84
C LEU A 65 5.17 -6.79 -3.48
N TYR A 66 5.69 -6.19 -2.41
CA TYR A 66 5.50 -6.69 -1.06
C TYR A 66 4.34 -6.00 -0.35
N THR A 67 3.66 -6.75 0.50
CA THR A 67 2.46 -6.28 1.19
C THR A 67 2.60 -6.58 2.68
N SER A 68 2.42 -5.56 3.53
CA SER A 68 2.09 -5.77 4.93
C SER A 68 0.59 -6.02 4.96
N SER A 69 0.15 -7.26 5.16
CA SER A 69 -1.27 -7.61 5.17
C SER A 69 -1.94 -7.14 6.46
N ILE A 70 -2.02 -5.82 6.67
CA ILE A 70 -2.47 -5.17 7.90
C ILE A 70 -3.95 -5.49 8.20
N TYR A 71 -4.71 -5.94 7.21
CA TYR A 71 -6.17 -5.87 7.26
C TYR A 71 -6.94 -7.19 7.43
N PHE A 72 -6.28 -8.35 7.34
CA PHE A 72 -6.93 -9.59 7.76
C PHE A 72 -5.94 -10.67 8.24
N GLY A 73 -5.93 -10.91 9.55
CA GLY A 73 -5.61 -12.20 10.18
C GLY A 73 -4.19 -12.77 10.01
N GLU A 74 -3.34 -12.18 9.17
CA GLU A 74 -1.91 -12.50 9.12
C GLU A 74 -1.18 -11.93 10.34
N ARG A 75 -1.71 -10.85 10.94
CA ARG A 75 -1.19 -10.24 12.16
C ARG A 75 -2.28 -10.03 13.22
N THR A 76 -1.86 -10.03 14.48
CA THR A 76 -2.74 -9.82 15.65
C THR A 76 -3.01 -8.35 15.96
N ASP A 77 -2.33 -7.43 15.29
CA ASP A 77 -2.38 -5.97 15.48
C ASP A 77 -3.13 -5.23 14.37
N SER A 78 -3.91 -5.95 13.54
CA SER A 78 -4.76 -5.32 12.53
C SER A 78 -5.63 -4.21 13.13
N PRO A 79 -5.71 -3.00 12.56
CA PRO A 79 -6.57 -1.93 13.06
C PRO A 79 -8.07 -2.25 12.89
N TYR A 80 -8.42 -3.31 12.15
CA TYR A 80 -9.81 -3.75 11.95
C TYR A 80 -10.33 -4.65 13.08
N ILE A 81 -9.79 -4.50 14.30
CA ILE A 81 -10.29 -5.17 15.51
C ILE A 81 -11.68 -4.61 15.87
N GLY A 82 -12.72 -5.18 15.27
CA GLY A 82 -14.12 -4.91 15.64
C GLY A 82 -15.11 -5.00 14.47
N ARG A 83 -16.26 -5.65 14.71
CA ARG A 83 -17.34 -6.00 13.75
C ARG A 83 -17.05 -7.14 12.75
N GLY A 84 -16.36 -8.19 13.20
CA GLY A 84 -16.53 -9.51 12.58
C GLY A 84 -15.98 -9.67 11.15
N PHE A 85 -14.97 -8.90 10.77
CA PHE A 85 -14.19 -9.11 9.54
C PHE A 85 -14.92 -8.87 8.21
N GLU A 86 -16.16 -8.39 8.22
CA GLU A 86 -16.95 -8.27 6.99
C GLU A 86 -16.34 -7.23 6.03
N GLY A 87 -16.01 -7.68 4.82
CA GLY A 87 -15.40 -6.85 3.77
C GLY A 87 -13.89 -6.61 3.92
N SER A 88 -13.26 -7.00 5.03
CA SER A 88 -11.79 -6.99 5.16
C SER A 88 -11.16 -7.99 4.20
N LEU A 89 -10.01 -7.67 3.60
CA LEU A 89 -9.32 -8.49 2.60
C LEU A 89 -7.93 -8.88 3.08
N MET A 90 -7.49 -10.09 2.69
CA MET A 90 -6.12 -10.54 2.87
C MET A 90 -5.19 -10.04 1.78
N THR A 91 -5.74 -9.91 0.58
CA THR A 91 -5.00 -9.52 -0.60
C THR A 91 -5.18 -8.02 -0.82
N ILE A 92 -4.06 -7.31 -1.05
CA ILE A 92 -4.11 -5.94 -1.53
C ILE A 92 -4.50 -5.96 -3.01
N PHE A 93 -5.51 -5.17 -3.36
CA PHE A 93 -5.95 -5.00 -4.75
C PHE A 93 -5.78 -3.54 -5.17
N VAL A 94 -5.32 -3.33 -6.40
CA VAL A 94 -5.17 -2.00 -7.04
C VAL A 94 -5.67 -2.06 -8.47
N ARG A 95 -5.94 -0.93 -9.13
CA ARG A 95 -6.15 -0.88 -10.59
C ARG A 95 -4.87 -1.38 -11.31
N GLU A 96 -5.03 -2.06 -12.43
CA GLU A 96 -3.90 -2.67 -13.17
C GLU A 96 -2.80 -1.66 -13.53
N SER A 97 -3.17 -0.46 -13.99
CA SER A 97 -2.21 0.59 -14.28
C SER A 97 -1.44 1.03 -13.05
N VAL A 98 -2.07 1.07 -11.88
CA VAL A 98 -1.41 1.40 -10.61
C VAL A 98 -0.42 0.31 -10.24
N ALA A 99 -0.77 -0.96 -10.41
CA ALA A 99 0.18 -2.06 -10.24
C ALA A 99 1.41 -1.86 -11.14
N ASN A 100 1.20 -1.57 -12.43
CA ASN A 100 2.28 -1.33 -13.38
C ASN A 100 3.15 -0.11 -13.01
N GLN A 101 2.54 0.97 -12.50
CA GLN A 101 3.29 2.13 -11.99
C GLN A 101 4.17 1.76 -10.79
N LEU A 102 3.65 0.93 -9.87
CA LEU A 102 4.43 0.44 -8.72
C LEU A 102 5.59 -0.48 -9.13
N VAL A 103 5.42 -1.28 -10.19
CA VAL A 103 6.51 -2.06 -10.77
C VAL A 103 7.62 -1.16 -11.30
N GLU A 104 7.28 -0.07 -11.97
CA GLU A 104 8.28 0.90 -12.42
C GLU A 104 8.93 1.64 -11.24
N ALA A 105 8.17 1.91 -10.18
CA ALA A 105 8.69 2.55 -8.98
C ALA A 105 9.74 1.68 -8.26
N GLU A 106 9.48 0.37 -8.14
CA GLU A 106 10.43 -0.60 -7.61
C GLU A 106 11.77 -0.57 -8.37
N LYS A 107 11.74 -0.41 -9.70
CA LYS A 107 12.94 -0.32 -10.54
C LYS A 107 13.71 1.01 -10.42
N LEU A 108 13.07 2.05 -9.90
CA LEU A 108 13.70 3.36 -9.69
C LEU A 108 14.40 3.45 -8.34
N LEU A 109 14.05 2.58 -7.39
CA LEU A 109 14.62 2.60 -6.06
C LEU A 109 16.14 2.32 -6.07
N PRO A 110 16.91 2.91 -5.15
CA PRO A 110 18.32 2.57 -4.97
C PRO A 110 18.49 1.08 -4.63
N LYS A 111 19.70 0.54 -4.87
CA LYS A 111 19.98 -0.87 -4.54
C LYS A 111 19.56 -1.22 -3.10
N ARG A 112 18.98 -2.41 -2.93
CA ARG A 112 18.47 -2.96 -1.65
C ARG A 112 17.26 -2.24 -1.06
N HIS A 113 16.70 -1.25 -1.76
CA HIS A 113 15.47 -0.57 -1.34
C HIS A 113 14.30 -1.20 -2.08
N HIS A 114 13.22 -1.43 -1.35
CA HIS A 114 12.02 -2.10 -1.86
C HIS A 114 10.76 -1.43 -1.35
N LEU A 115 9.69 -1.44 -2.14
CA LEU A 115 8.38 -0.96 -1.73
C LEU A 115 7.68 -1.99 -0.85
N ILE A 116 6.98 -1.49 0.16
CA ILE A 116 5.99 -2.24 0.92
C ILE A 116 4.67 -1.50 0.90
N LEU A 117 3.61 -2.20 0.48
CA LEU A 117 2.25 -1.68 0.48
C LEU A 117 1.55 -2.02 1.79
N PHE A 118 0.91 -1.02 2.37
CA PHE A 118 0.09 -1.14 3.57
C PHE A 118 -1.38 -1.27 3.23
N ASP A 119 -1.87 -0.41 2.34
CA ASP A 119 -3.27 -0.36 1.95
C ASP A 119 -3.46 0.04 0.49
N ALA A 120 -4.61 -0.33 -0.07
CA ALA A 120 -5.06 0.14 -1.36
C ALA A 120 -6.59 0.06 -1.46
N TYR A 121 -7.13 -0.89 -2.23
CA TYR A 121 -8.58 -1.06 -2.35
C TYR A 121 -9.24 -1.40 -1.01
N ARG A 122 -10.08 -0.50 -0.51
CA ARG A 122 -10.98 -0.73 0.63
C ARG A 122 -12.39 -1.03 0.14
N SER A 123 -13.00 -2.08 0.69
CA SER A 123 -14.43 -2.31 0.53
C SER A 123 -15.24 -1.23 1.25
N LEU A 124 -16.50 -1.04 0.83
CA LEU A 124 -17.40 -0.09 1.49
C LEU A 124 -17.60 -0.45 2.97
N GLN A 125 -17.70 -1.73 3.30
CA GLN A 125 -17.89 -2.21 4.68
C GLN A 125 -16.69 -1.85 5.57
N VAL A 126 -15.47 -1.96 5.04
CA VAL A 126 -14.25 -1.56 5.73
C VAL A 126 -14.20 -0.06 5.93
N GLN A 127 -14.51 0.72 4.87
CA GLN A 127 -14.55 2.17 4.95
C GLN A 127 -15.55 2.66 6.01
N ASP A 128 -16.75 2.07 6.05
CA ASP A 128 -17.78 2.40 7.04
C ASP A 128 -17.35 2.05 8.48
N SER A 129 -16.72 0.88 8.65
CA SER A 129 -16.21 0.42 9.95
C SER A 129 -15.10 1.32 10.48
N LEU A 130 -14.17 1.74 9.61
CA LEU A 130 -13.11 2.70 9.92
C LEU A 130 -13.69 4.05 10.34
N PHE A 131 -14.56 4.62 9.50
CA PHE A 131 -15.17 5.91 9.77
C PHE A 131 -15.93 5.90 11.12
N THR A 132 -16.75 4.88 11.33
CA THR A 132 -17.54 4.75 12.57
C THR A 132 -16.64 4.58 13.80
N SER A 133 -15.55 3.83 13.69
CA SER A 133 -14.62 3.62 14.80
C SER A 133 -13.86 4.90 15.14
N TYR A 134 -13.38 5.61 14.12
CA TYR A 134 -12.65 6.86 14.28
C TYR A 134 -13.50 7.97 14.89
N ILE A 135 -14.70 8.23 14.35
CA ILE A 135 -15.57 9.29 14.88
C ILE A 135 -16.00 8.98 16.32
N LYS A 136 -16.19 7.70 16.65
CA LYS A 136 -16.50 7.25 18.02
C LYS A 136 -15.31 7.49 18.96
N ALA A 137 -14.09 7.19 18.54
CA ALA A 137 -12.88 7.49 19.29
C ALA A 137 -12.74 9.00 19.55
N LEU A 138 -12.83 9.80 18.48
CA LEU A 138 -12.72 11.24 18.53
C LEU A 138 -13.78 11.88 19.44
N SER A 139 -15.03 11.39 19.37
CA SER A 139 -16.13 11.85 20.24
C SER A 139 -15.89 11.61 21.73
N LYS A 140 -15.09 10.59 22.09
CA LYS A 140 -14.71 10.33 23.49
C LYS A 140 -13.58 11.24 23.96
N LEU A 141 -12.65 11.57 23.06
CA LEU A 141 -11.53 12.48 23.36
C LEU A 141 -11.96 13.95 23.40
N HIS A 142 -12.96 14.31 22.60
CA HIS A 142 -13.53 15.65 22.56
C HIS A 142 -15.04 15.66 22.81
N PRO A 143 -15.49 15.37 24.06
CA PRO A 143 -16.92 15.35 24.40
C PRO A 143 -17.66 16.68 24.13
N ASP A 144 -16.92 17.79 24.15
CA ASP A 144 -17.46 19.15 23.96
C ASP A 144 -17.58 19.57 22.49
N TRP A 145 -17.04 18.78 21.56
CA TRP A 145 -17.12 19.11 20.13
C TRP A 145 -18.51 18.85 19.57
N SER A 146 -18.96 19.77 18.72
CA SER A 146 -20.15 19.58 17.92
C SER A 146 -19.99 18.42 16.92
N LYS A 147 -21.11 17.87 16.45
CA LYS A 147 -21.11 16.84 15.40
C LYS A 147 -20.41 17.31 14.13
N GLU A 148 -20.51 18.59 13.79
CA GLU A 148 -19.87 19.18 12.62
C GLU A 148 -18.35 19.22 12.77
N GLN A 149 -17.84 19.63 13.93
CA GLN A 149 -16.40 19.61 14.22
C GLN A 149 -15.84 18.19 14.18
N LEU A 150 -16.52 17.22 14.79
CA LEU A 150 -16.13 15.81 14.73
C LEU A 150 -16.10 15.29 13.30
N LEU A 151 -17.09 15.66 12.48
CA LEU A 151 -17.16 15.25 11.08
C LEU A 151 -16.05 15.89 10.22
N ILE A 152 -15.75 17.17 10.43
CA ILE A 152 -14.67 17.87 9.74
C ILE A 152 -13.32 17.24 10.08
N GLU A 153 -13.05 17.01 11.38
CA GLU A 153 -11.78 16.43 11.81
C GLU A 153 -11.64 14.97 11.36
N THR A 154 -12.70 14.17 11.47
CA THR A 154 -12.69 12.77 11.00
C THR A 154 -12.34 12.70 9.52
N GLN A 155 -12.93 13.58 8.69
CA GLN A 155 -12.72 13.55 7.24
C GLN A 155 -11.32 13.98 6.78
N LYS A 156 -10.46 14.50 7.67
CA LYS A 156 -9.04 14.76 7.35
C LYS A 156 -8.25 13.46 7.17
N TYR A 157 -8.62 12.42 7.93
CA TYR A 157 -7.89 11.14 8.00
C TYR A 157 -8.72 9.97 7.44
N VAL A 158 -10.04 9.99 7.64
CA VAL A 158 -10.95 8.93 7.17
C VAL A 158 -12.10 9.53 6.38
N SER A 159 -12.05 9.36 5.06
CA SER A 159 -13.13 9.78 4.16
C SER A 159 -14.46 9.12 4.51
N LEU A 160 -15.56 9.86 4.30
CA LEU A 160 -16.91 9.33 4.43
C LEU A 160 -17.10 8.10 3.52
N PRO A 161 -17.71 7.02 4.02
CA PRO A 161 -18.16 5.92 3.17
C PRO A 161 -19.24 6.42 2.21
N SER A 162 -19.21 5.92 0.97
CA SER A 162 -20.14 6.35 -0.07
C SER A 162 -20.55 5.17 -0.93
N THR A 163 -21.86 5.06 -1.18
CA THR A 163 -22.45 4.11 -2.13
C THR A 163 -22.59 4.71 -3.53
N GLU A 164 -22.36 6.01 -3.69
CA GLU A 164 -22.43 6.69 -4.97
C GLU A 164 -21.15 6.40 -5.77
N ASN A 165 -21.27 5.69 -6.89
CA ASN A 165 -20.14 5.34 -7.74
C ASN A 165 -19.34 6.57 -8.21
N THR A 166 -19.97 7.74 -8.30
CA THR A 166 -19.37 9.01 -8.74
C THR A 166 -18.81 9.85 -7.59
N LYS A 167 -18.93 9.38 -6.34
CA LYS A 167 -18.35 10.03 -5.15
C LYS A 167 -17.75 8.99 -4.18
N PRO A 168 -16.90 8.06 -4.64
CA PRO A 168 -16.32 7.03 -3.78
C PRO A 168 -15.33 7.63 -2.77
N SER A 169 -15.02 6.91 -1.69
CA SER A 169 -13.78 7.20 -0.94
C SER A 169 -12.57 6.89 -1.83
N PRO A 170 -11.43 7.58 -1.67
CA PRO A 170 -10.26 7.41 -2.56
C PRO A 170 -9.84 5.94 -2.69
N HIS A 171 -9.62 5.27 -1.56
CA HIS A 171 -9.27 3.84 -1.51
C HIS A 171 -10.34 2.92 -2.14
N ASN A 172 -11.62 3.28 -2.12
CA ASN A 172 -12.65 2.42 -2.72
C ASN A 172 -12.55 2.37 -4.26
N THR A 173 -11.83 3.30 -4.89
CA THR A 173 -11.54 3.25 -6.33
C THR A 173 -10.48 2.21 -6.71
N GLY A 174 -9.70 1.74 -5.73
CA GLY A 174 -8.49 0.94 -5.94
C GLY A 174 -7.35 1.70 -6.64
N ALA A 175 -7.46 3.02 -6.72
CA ALA A 175 -6.47 3.89 -7.35
C ALA A 175 -5.61 4.68 -6.34
N SER A 176 -5.90 4.55 -5.04
CA SER A 176 -5.08 5.07 -3.95
C SER A 176 -4.28 3.94 -3.32
N VAL A 177 -3.05 4.23 -2.92
CA VAL A 177 -2.12 3.30 -2.28
C VAL A 177 -1.44 3.98 -1.11
N ASP A 178 -1.33 3.24 -0.01
CA ASP A 178 -0.53 3.61 1.16
C ASP A 178 0.71 2.71 1.18
N LEU A 179 1.90 3.30 1.15
CA LEU A 179 3.14 2.54 1.04
C LEU A 179 4.34 3.24 1.67
N ALA A 180 5.40 2.48 1.87
CA ALA A 180 6.70 2.94 2.31
C ALA A 180 7.83 2.18 1.62
N ILE A 181 9.06 2.49 2.03
CA ILE A 181 10.27 1.83 1.55
C ILE A 181 10.94 1.14 2.74
N PHE A 182 11.33 -0.12 2.54
CA PHE A 182 12.24 -0.81 3.44
C PHE A 182 13.57 -1.08 2.74
N VAL A 183 14.59 -1.36 3.55
CA VAL A 183 15.92 -1.75 3.07
C VAL A 183 16.30 -3.12 3.59
N LEU A 184 17.07 -3.84 2.77
CA LEU A 184 17.68 -5.11 3.13
C LEU A 184 19.20 -4.97 3.30
N SER A 185 19.78 -5.90 4.05
CA SER A 185 21.23 -6.10 4.03
C SER A 185 21.65 -6.59 2.64
N GLU A 186 22.93 -6.44 2.28
CA GLU A 186 23.43 -6.94 0.99
C GLU A 186 23.25 -8.45 0.84
N ALA A 187 23.44 -9.21 1.94
CA ALA A 187 23.25 -10.65 1.95
C ALA A 187 21.77 -11.03 1.75
N ASP A 188 20.85 -10.35 2.44
CA ASP A 188 19.41 -10.62 2.32
C ASP A 188 18.87 -10.21 0.95
N ASP A 189 19.31 -9.07 0.39
CA ASP A 189 18.91 -8.62 -0.96
C ASP A 189 19.41 -9.58 -2.04
N THR A 190 20.62 -10.11 -1.88
CA THR A 190 21.17 -11.14 -2.77
C THR A 190 20.34 -12.42 -2.70
N HIS A 191 20.04 -12.90 -1.48
CA HIS A 191 19.22 -14.10 -1.29
C HIS A 191 17.80 -13.91 -1.84
N LEU A 192 17.20 -12.73 -1.64
CA LEU A 192 15.90 -12.39 -2.22
C LEU A 192 15.95 -12.45 -3.75
N SER A 193 16.98 -11.85 -4.36
CA SER A 193 17.18 -11.87 -5.81
C SER A 193 17.33 -13.30 -6.37
N GLU A 194 18.06 -14.16 -5.66
CA GLU A 194 18.20 -15.58 -6.01
C GLU A 194 16.86 -16.32 -5.96
N LEU A 195 16.04 -16.11 -4.93
CA LEU A 195 14.70 -16.66 -4.83
C LEU A 195 13.82 -16.17 -6.00
N LEU A 196 13.76 -14.87 -6.24
CA LEU A 196 12.92 -14.28 -7.29
C LEU A 196 13.33 -14.73 -8.70
N SER A 197 14.62 -14.96 -8.95
CA SER A 197 15.10 -15.44 -10.26
C SER A 197 14.48 -16.79 -10.66
N GLN A 198 14.18 -17.63 -9.68
CA GLN A 198 13.57 -18.96 -9.87
C GLN A 198 12.07 -18.87 -10.18
N LEU A 199 11.40 -17.74 -9.92
CA LEU A 199 9.96 -17.60 -10.19
C LEU A 199 9.63 -17.67 -11.68
N SER A 200 10.59 -17.32 -12.55
CA SER A 200 10.42 -17.34 -14.00
C SER A 200 10.42 -18.75 -14.60
N THR A 201 11.04 -19.71 -13.91
CA THR A 201 11.22 -21.10 -14.37
C THR A 201 10.39 -22.11 -13.58
N THR A 202 9.73 -21.69 -12.51
CA THR A 202 8.93 -22.54 -11.63
C THR A 202 7.43 -22.29 -11.80
N SER A 203 6.61 -23.31 -11.51
CA SER A 203 5.15 -23.20 -11.60
C SER A 203 4.45 -23.99 -10.49
N GLY A 204 3.16 -23.73 -10.30
CA GLY A 204 2.35 -24.47 -9.33
C GLY A 204 2.83 -24.29 -7.88
N TRP A 205 3.05 -25.41 -7.18
CA TRP A 205 3.40 -25.40 -5.76
C TRP A 205 4.81 -24.91 -5.48
N GLU A 206 5.76 -25.15 -6.38
CA GLU A 206 7.14 -24.69 -6.25
C GLU A 206 7.23 -23.17 -6.36
N GLN A 207 6.49 -22.58 -7.30
CA GLN A 207 6.41 -21.12 -7.41
C GLN A 207 5.79 -20.49 -6.15
N LEU A 208 4.73 -21.09 -5.60
CA LEU A 208 4.13 -20.63 -4.34
C LEU A 208 5.12 -20.75 -3.17
N MET A 209 5.94 -21.80 -3.14
CA MET A 209 6.98 -22.02 -2.13
C MET A 209 7.99 -20.87 -2.11
N ILE A 210 8.52 -20.53 -3.28
CA ILE A 210 9.51 -19.48 -3.44
C ILE A 210 8.93 -18.14 -2.96
N GLN A 211 7.68 -17.83 -3.31
CA GLN A 211 7.03 -16.60 -2.86
C GLN A 211 6.83 -16.58 -1.33
N VAL A 212 6.54 -17.72 -0.71
CA VAL A 212 6.44 -17.85 0.76
C VAL A 212 7.80 -17.60 1.41
N LEU A 213 8.87 -18.20 0.89
CA LEU A 213 10.24 -18.00 1.40
C LEU A 213 10.70 -16.55 1.23
N ALA A 214 10.39 -15.92 0.10
CA ALA A 214 10.68 -14.50 -0.12
C ALA A 214 9.94 -13.61 0.89
N THR A 215 8.66 -13.90 1.14
CA THR A 215 7.87 -13.19 2.16
C THR A 215 8.45 -13.39 3.55
N ASP A 216 8.91 -14.60 3.87
CA ASP A 216 9.55 -14.94 5.14
C ASP A 216 10.85 -14.18 5.38
N LEU A 217 11.73 -14.18 4.38
CA LEU A 217 12.98 -13.44 4.41
C LEU A 217 12.74 -11.96 4.70
N ILE A 218 11.79 -11.34 3.99
CA ILE A 218 11.48 -9.92 4.14
C ILE A 218 10.93 -9.63 5.53
N ALA A 219 10.01 -10.44 6.06
CA ALA A 219 9.47 -10.19 7.40
C ALA A 219 10.52 -10.23 8.52
N HIS A 220 11.63 -10.94 8.33
CA HIS A 220 12.72 -11.04 9.30
C HIS A 220 13.86 -10.04 9.06
N SER A 221 14.12 -9.70 7.80
CA SER A 221 15.30 -8.94 7.39
C SER A 221 15.00 -7.50 6.98
N ALA A 222 13.74 -7.16 6.69
CA ALA A 222 13.37 -5.81 6.27
C ALA A 222 13.52 -4.81 7.41
N ASN A 223 14.24 -3.72 7.12
CA ASN A 223 14.27 -2.55 7.96
C ASN A 223 13.52 -1.41 7.27
N LEU A 224 12.36 -1.03 7.80
CA LEU A 224 11.59 0.10 7.28
C LEU A 224 12.42 1.38 7.40
N LEU A 225 12.45 2.21 6.36
CA LEU A 225 13.08 3.52 6.46
C LEU A 225 12.36 4.39 7.49
N ASP A 226 13.10 5.22 8.22
CA ASP A 226 12.50 6.16 9.16
C ASP A 226 11.92 7.35 8.40
N PHE A 227 10.59 7.51 8.43
CA PHE A 227 9.89 8.65 7.83
C PHE A 227 9.49 9.71 8.89
N GLY A 228 9.98 9.58 10.12
CA GLY A 228 9.78 10.51 11.23
C GLY A 228 8.45 10.35 11.98
N THR A 229 7.49 9.65 11.39
CA THR A 229 6.28 9.14 12.05
C THR A 229 6.02 7.72 11.58
N GLN A 230 5.29 6.94 12.39
CA GLN A 230 4.74 5.67 11.94
C GLN A 230 3.71 5.86 10.81
N TYR A 231 3.43 4.79 10.06
CA TYR A 231 2.28 4.68 9.17
C TYR A 231 0.98 4.92 9.97
N ASP A 232 0.00 5.56 9.34
CA ASP A 232 -1.33 5.87 9.91
C ASP A 232 -1.26 6.82 11.12
N TYR A 233 -0.16 7.57 11.29
CA TYR A 233 -0.04 8.58 12.36
C TYR A 233 -1.02 9.75 12.16
N GLY A 234 -2.01 9.85 13.04
CA GLY A 234 -3.01 10.93 13.02
C GLY A 234 -2.55 12.25 13.65
N GLY A 235 -1.68 13.00 12.96
CA GLY A 235 -1.25 14.32 13.41
C GLY A 235 -0.42 15.09 12.40
N ALA A 236 -0.17 16.39 12.66
CA ALA A 236 0.49 17.30 11.73
C ALA A 236 1.90 16.86 11.27
N ALA A 237 2.60 16.04 12.07
CA ALA A 237 3.90 15.49 11.69
C ALA A 237 3.84 14.48 10.52
N ALA A 238 2.66 13.90 10.23
CA ALA A 238 2.46 13.03 9.07
C ALA A 238 2.46 13.80 7.74
N ALA A 239 2.20 15.11 7.76
CA ALA A 239 2.10 15.93 6.57
C ALA A 239 3.38 15.81 5.72
N LEU A 240 3.21 15.60 4.42
CA LEU A 240 4.28 15.32 3.46
C LEU A 240 5.46 16.31 3.59
N VAL A 241 5.14 17.60 3.73
CA VAL A 241 6.11 18.71 3.75
C VAL A 241 6.56 19.11 5.16
N TYR A 242 6.18 18.37 6.21
CA TYR A 242 6.47 18.72 7.61
C TYR A 242 7.95 19.01 7.86
N TYR A 243 8.85 18.12 7.43
CA TYR A 243 10.28 18.31 7.62
C TYR A 243 10.89 19.36 6.67
N GLU A 244 10.28 19.62 5.51
CA GLU A 244 10.69 20.74 4.65
C GLU A 244 10.45 22.09 5.35
N LEU A 245 9.32 22.22 6.03
CA LEU A 245 8.97 23.40 6.81
C LEU A 245 9.89 23.55 8.03
N LEU A 246 10.10 22.48 8.79
CA LEU A 246 10.99 22.51 9.95
C LEU A 246 12.43 22.89 9.55
N ASN A 247 12.94 22.37 8.43
CA ASN A 247 14.28 22.67 7.93
C ASN A 247 14.46 24.15 7.54
N ARG A 248 13.38 24.86 7.23
CA ARG A 248 13.41 26.32 7.00
C ARG A 248 13.41 27.13 8.30
N GLN A 249 12.89 26.56 9.38
CA GLN A 249 12.74 27.24 10.67
C GLN A 249 13.94 27.03 11.58
N ARG A 250 14.56 25.84 11.53
CA ARG A 250 15.71 25.47 12.37
C ARG A 250 16.57 24.39 11.73
N SER A 251 17.77 24.22 12.27
CA SER A 251 18.59 23.05 12.00
C SER A 251 17.87 21.78 12.46
N LEU A 252 17.78 20.81 11.55
CA LEU A 252 17.25 19.48 11.83
C LEU A 252 18.28 18.61 12.58
N SER A 253 17.78 17.74 13.46
CA SER A 253 18.58 16.66 14.05
C SER A 253 18.99 15.64 12.98
N PRO A 254 19.94 14.72 13.26
CA PRO A 254 20.29 13.65 12.31
C PRO A 254 19.09 12.78 11.89
N THR A 255 18.22 12.39 12.84
CA THR A 255 17.03 11.57 12.56
C THR A 255 15.98 12.32 11.74
N GLU A 256 15.81 13.62 11.99
CA GLU A 256 14.88 14.44 11.20
C GLU A 256 15.39 14.68 9.77
N LYS A 257 16.71 14.79 9.59
CA LYS A 257 17.31 14.84 8.24
C LYS A 257 17.12 13.53 7.50
N GLU A 258 17.25 12.40 8.18
CA GLU A 258 16.96 11.08 7.61
C GLU A 258 15.50 10.99 7.17
N ALA A 259 14.56 11.34 8.05
CA ALA A 259 13.13 11.38 7.73
C ALA A 259 12.80 12.29 6.53
N LEU A 260 13.42 13.48 6.48
CA LEU A 260 13.30 14.40 5.34
C LEU A 260 13.76 13.73 4.03
N LEU A 261 14.94 13.12 4.02
CA LEU A 261 15.50 12.48 2.83
C LEU A 261 14.68 11.27 2.38
N ASN A 262 14.17 10.46 3.33
CA ASN A 262 13.34 9.31 3.03
C ASN A 262 11.99 9.72 2.44
N ARG A 263 11.34 10.77 2.97
CA ARG A 263 10.12 11.35 2.37
C ARG A 263 10.37 11.87 0.96
N ARG A 264 11.51 12.54 0.72
CA ARG A 264 11.89 12.99 -0.63
C ARG A 264 12.08 11.81 -1.57
N LEU A 265 12.77 10.75 -1.15
CA LEU A 265 12.96 9.54 -1.95
C LEU A 265 11.61 8.95 -2.38
N LEU A 266 10.73 8.68 -1.42
CA LEU A 266 9.41 8.13 -1.71
C LEU A 266 8.61 9.04 -2.66
N PHE A 267 8.54 10.33 -2.33
CA PHE A 267 7.83 11.33 -3.13
C PHE A 267 8.31 11.35 -4.59
N ASN A 268 9.61 11.52 -4.80
CA ASN A 268 10.16 11.66 -6.14
C ASN A 268 10.05 10.37 -6.96
N VAL A 269 10.18 9.19 -6.34
CA VAL A 269 9.96 7.91 -7.04
C VAL A 269 8.50 7.79 -7.49
N MET A 270 7.54 8.07 -6.59
CA MET A 270 6.11 7.95 -6.91
C MET A 270 5.69 8.96 -7.99
N LEU A 271 6.19 10.20 -7.93
CA LEU A 271 5.91 11.20 -8.96
C LEU A 271 6.49 10.82 -10.33
N GLN A 272 7.69 10.24 -10.36
CA GLN A 272 8.31 9.81 -11.64
C GLN A 272 7.51 8.73 -12.36
N VAL A 273 6.73 7.92 -11.63
CA VAL A 273 5.84 6.92 -12.22
C VAL A 273 4.41 7.43 -12.45
N GLY A 274 4.16 8.72 -12.19
CA GLY A 274 2.86 9.36 -12.44
C GLY A 274 1.81 9.10 -11.36
N LEU A 275 2.23 8.82 -10.12
CA LEU A 275 1.38 8.86 -8.94
C LEU A 275 1.48 10.24 -8.27
N GLU A 276 0.37 10.71 -7.72
CA GLU A 276 0.21 12.03 -7.12
C GLU A 276 0.13 11.91 -5.59
N ALA A 277 0.94 12.69 -4.88
CA ALA A 277 0.96 12.64 -3.41
C ALA A 277 -0.26 13.33 -2.78
N TYR A 278 -0.54 13.00 -1.51
CA TYR A 278 -1.49 13.74 -0.66
C TYR A 278 -0.75 14.53 0.41
N LYS A 279 -1.15 15.80 0.62
CA LYS A 279 -0.39 16.73 1.47
C LYS A 279 -0.30 16.32 2.95
N ASP A 280 -1.33 15.66 3.47
CA ASP A 280 -1.46 15.42 4.92
C ASP A 280 -0.84 14.08 5.36
N GLU A 281 -0.49 13.19 4.41
CA GLU A 281 -0.01 11.84 4.68
C GLU A 281 1.17 11.48 3.76
N TRP A 282 2.38 11.37 4.32
CA TRP A 282 3.60 11.11 3.53
C TRP A 282 3.61 9.77 2.76
N TRP A 283 2.79 8.80 3.19
CA TRP A 283 2.67 7.45 2.63
C TRP A 283 1.61 7.34 1.52
N HIS A 284 0.72 8.32 1.37
CA HIS A 284 -0.49 8.19 0.56
C HIS A 284 -0.31 8.78 -0.84
N TYR A 285 -0.54 7.95 -1.86
CA TYR A 285 -0.43 8.31 -3.26
C TYR A 285 -1.65 7.88 -4.07
N ASN A 286 -1.96 8.66 -5.09
CA ASN A 286 -3.14 8.51 -5.92
C ASN A 286 -2.76 8.40 -7.39
N ALA A 287 -3.41 7.49 -8.12
CA ALA A 287 -3.32 7.48 -9.56
C ALA A 287 -3.86 8.80 -10.12
N ARG A 288 -3.20 9.34 -11.15
CA ARG A 288 -3.67 10.53 -11.86
C ARG A 288 -5.10 10.44 -12.39
N LYS A 289 -5.58 9.22 -12.64
CA LYS A 289 -6.95 8.91 -13.09
C LYS A 289 -8.00 8.86 -11.97
N SER A 290 -7.62 8.92 -10.70
CA SER A 290 -8.53 9.09 -9.56
C SER A 290 -9.02 10.54 -9.45
N GLN A 291 -10.05 10.85 -8.66
CA GLN A 291 -10.47 12.24 -8.44
C GLN A 291 -9.39 13.10 -7.79
N MET A 292 -8.67 12.55 -6.79
CA MET A 292 -7.56 13.25 -6.14
C MET A 292 -6.43 13.52 -7.12
N GLY A 293 -5.99 12.51 -7.87
CA GLY A 293 -4.92 12.67 -8.86
C GLY A 293 -5.31 13.56 -10.05
N ALA A 294 -6.56 13.47 -10.50
CA ALA A 294 -7.08 14.33 -11.56
C ALA A 294 -7.12 15.80 -11.11
N LYS A 295 -7.46 16.05 -9.84
CA LYS A 295 -7.41 17.39 -9.24
C LYS A 295 -5.99 17.94 -9.24
N THR A 296 -5.01 17.16 -8.75
CA THR A 296 -3.59 17.56 -8.73
C THR A 296 -3.08 17.87 -10.14
N ALA A 297 -3.45 17.03 -11.11
CA ALA A 297 -2.99 17.16 -12.48
C ALA A 297 -3.81 18.14 -13.35
N GLY A 298 -4.80 18.85 -12.79
CA GLY A 298 -5.65 19.79 -13.52
C GLY A 298 -6.51 19.15 -14.62
N LEU A 299 -6.87 17.87 -14.47
CA LEU A 299 -7.69 17.16 -15.45
C LEU A 299 -9.18 17.50 -15.30
N PRO A 300 -9.94 17.53 -16.41
CA PRO A 300 -11.36 17.92 -16.38
C PRO A 300 -12.28 16.85 -15.78
N HIS A 301 -11.83 15.59 -15.71
CA HIS A 301 -12.54 14.48 -15.11
C HIS A 301 -11.55 13.41 -14.62
N ALA A 302 -12.02 12.59 -13.68
CA ALA A 302 -11.38 11.36 -13.27
C ALA A 302 -11.96 10.16 -14.05
N GLU A 303 -11.18 9.09 -14.16
CA GLU A 303 -11.57 7.85 -14.86
C GLU A 303 -11.93 6.71 -13.91
N TYR A 304 -11.69 6.86 -12.60
CA TYR A 304 -11.96 5.82 -11.61
C TYR A 304 -13.02 6.24 -10.59
N GLY A 305 -14.17 5.58 -10.65
CA GLY A 305 -15.20 5.53 -9.63
C GLY A 305 -15.04 4.34 -8.69
N ALA A 306 -16.09 4.04 -7.93
CA ALA A 306 -16.13 2.92 -6.98
C ALA A 306 -15.82 1.59 -7.67
N ALA A 307 -14.74 0.93 -7.24
CA ALA A 307 -14.33 -0.35 -7.81
C ALA A 307 -15.08 -1.51 -7.17
N ARG A 308 -15.06 -2.66 -7.88
CA ARG A 308 -15.61 -3.93 -7.40
C ARG A 308 -14.63 -5.04 -7.73
N LEU A 309 -14.56 -6.05 -6.86
CA LEU A 309 -13.79 -7.25 -7.16
C LEU A 309 -14.49 -8.07 -8.25
N SER A 310 -13.73 -8.48 -9.26
CA SER A 310 -14.17 -9.45 -10.26
C SER A 310 -14.36 -10.84 -9.63
N SER A 311 -15.03 -11.75 -10.33
CA SER A 311 -15.13 -13.15 -9.90
C SER A 311 -13.76 -13.82 -9.74
N GLU A 312 -12.79 -13.43 -10.55
CA GLU A 312 -11.41 -13.91 -10.46
C GLU A 312 -10.73 -13.41 -9.18
N ASN A 313 -10.85 -12.12 -8.86
CA ASN A 313 -10.30 -11.54 -7.63
C ASN A 313 -10.90 -12.16 -6.37
N ILE A 314 -12.22 -12.40 -6.37
CA ILE A 314 -12.90 -13.12 -5.30
C ILE A 314 -12.35 -14.55 -5.19
N GLY A 315 -12.08 -15.21 -6.32
CA GLY A 315 -11.44 -16.52 -6.37
C GLY A 315 -10.03 -16.52 -5.78
N HIS A 316 -9.22 -15.51 -6.12
CA HIS A 316 -7.87 -15.31 -5.57
C HIS A 316 -7.91 -15.13 -4.05
N GLU A 317 -8.74 -14.21 -3.56
CA GLU A 317 -8.90 -13.93 -2.13
C GLU A 317 -9.34 -15.18 -1.34
N ARG A 318 -10.26 -15.99 -1.90
CA ARG A 318 -10.66 -17.27 -1.29
C ARG A 318 -9.49 -18.26 -1.22
N LYS A 319 -8.65 -18.33 -2.26
CA LYS A 319 -7.45 -19.19 -2.27
C LYS A 319 -6.45 -18.73 -1.19
N ARG A 320 -6.18 -17.42 -1.08
CA ARG A 320 -5.31 -16.82 -0.06
C ARG A 320 -5.80 -17.13 1.36
N ARG A 321 -7.09 -16.96 1.64
CA ARG A 321 -7.70 -17.34 2.93
C ARG A 321 -7.57 -18.82 3.25
N LYS A 322 -7.78 -19.69 2.26
CA LYS A 322 -7.62 -21.14 2.45
C LYS A 322 -6.16 -21.51 2.74
N PHE A 323 -5.22 -20.85 2.08
CA PHE A 323 -3.78 -21.02 2.33
C PHE A 323 -3.44 -20.64 3.78
N LEU A 324 -3.82 -19.45 4.25
CA LEU A 324 -3.54 -19.02 5.62
C LEU A 324 -4.19 -19.91 6.69
N ARG A 325 -5.44 -20.35 6.49
CA ARG A 325 -6.08 -21.30 7.44
C ARG A 325 -5.30 -22.61 7.56
N ARG A 326 -4.74 -23.10 6.45
CA ARG A 326 -3.90 -24.31 6.44
C ARG A 326 -2.60 -24.09 7.20
N VAL A 327 -1.95 -22.94 7.01
CA VAL A 327 -0.80 -22.52 7.84
C VAL A 327 -1.19 -22.54 9.32
N ALA A 328 -2.28 -21.89 9.71
CA ALA A 328 -2.71 -21.80 11.10
C ALA A 328 -3.08 -23.16 11.73
N THR A 329 -3.65 -24.08 10.96
CA THR A 329 -3.94 -25.44 11.44
C THR A 329 -2.65 -26.18 11.79
N ILE A 330 -1.57 -25.93 11.04
CA ILE A 330 -0.27 -26.55 11.25
C ILE A 330 0.47 -25.90 12.42
N GLN A 331 0.26 -24.59 12.65
CA GLN A 331 0.73 -23.89 13.84
C GLN A 331 0.17 -24.47 15.16
N ASN A 332 -1.06 -25.00 15.14
CA ASN A 332 -1.75 -25.54 16.33
C ASN A 332 -1.47 -27.03 16.61
N GLY A 333 -0.46 -27.63 15.98
CA GLY A 333 0.00 -28.99 16.31
C GLY A 333 -0.90 -30.12 15.79
N PHE A 334 -1.83 -29.84 14.86
CA PHE A 334 -2.55 -30.91 14.18
C PHE A 334 -1.61 -31.62 13.20
N GLU A 335 -1.44 -32.94 13.39
CA GLU A 335 -0.71 -33.79 12.45
C GLU A 335 -1.30 -33.67 11.06
N VAL A 336 -0.47 -33.20 10.14
CA VAL A 336 -0.75 -33.28 8.73
C VAL A 336 -0.72 -34.74 8.31
N THR A 337 -1.89 -35.33 8.16
CA THR A 337 -2.06 -36.71 7.70
C THR A 337 -1.43 -36.90 6.32
N ARG A 338 -0.26 -37.58 6.30
CA ARG A 338 0.44 -38.36 5.25
C ARG A 338 0.43 -37.97 3.75
N ASN A 339 -0.21 -36.89 3.33
CA ASN A 339 -0.34 -36.50 1.91
C ASN A 339 0.11 -35.07 1.60
N ILE A 340 0.90 -34.48 2.49
CA ILE A 340 1.54 -33.20 2.26
C ILE A 340 3.03 -33.44 2.10
N SER A 341 3.61 -32.97 1.00
CA SER A 341 5.05 -33.11 0.74
C SER A 341 5.85 -32.42 1.84
N GLN A 342 7.01 -32.97 2.23
CA GLN A 342 7.92 -32.38 3.22
C GLN A 342 8.24 -30.90 2.94
N HIS A 343 8.26 -30.52 1.66
CA HIS A 343 8.46 -29.15 1.19
C HIS A 343 7.34 -28.20 1.63
N LEU A 344 6.07 -28.62 1.60
CA LEU A 344 4.96 -27.80 2.11
C LEU A 344 5.10 -27.60 3.62
N THR A 345 5.47 -28.63 4.37
CA THR A 345 5.74 -28.51 5.81
C THR A 345 6.85 -27.47 6.09
N GLN A 346 7.93 -27.46 5.30
CA GLN A 346 9.00 -26.45 5.42
C GLN A 346 8.53 -25.03 5.06
N ALA A 347 7.73 -24.83 4.00
CA ALA A 347 7.10 -23.54 3.69
C ALA A 347 6.29 -22.99 4.86
N LEU A 348 5.48 -23.87 5.45
CA LEU A 348 4.53 -23.49 6.47
C LEU A 348 5.24 -23.22 7.79
N LEU A 349 6.40 -23.86 8.03
CA LEU A 349 7.32 -23.56 9.13
C LEU A 349 8.07 -22.24 8.91
N ALA A 350 8.48 -21.92 7.69
CA ALA A 350 9.05 -20.61 7.34
C ALA A 350 7.98 -19.50 7.56
N PHE A 351 6.80 -19.65 6.95
CA PHE A 351 5.68 -18.73 7.15
C PHE A 351 5.25 -18.61 8.63
N LYS A 352 5.38 -19.68 9.43
CA LYS A 352 5.12 -19.66 10.87
C LYS A 352 6.03 -18.67 11.60
N ASN A 353 7.29 -18.53 11.18
CA ASN A 353 8.21 -17.58 11.77
C ASN A 353 7.94 -16.16 11.24
N THR A 354 7.60 -16.01 9.94
CA THR A 354 7.24 -14.73 9.29
C THR A 354 6.18 -13.96 10.08
N ALA A 355 5.05 -14.60 10.37
CA ALA A 355 3.90 -13.96 11.03
C ALA A 355 4.22 -13.49 12.46
N GLN A 356 5.20 -14.12 13.12
CA GLN A 356 5.70 -13.71 14.43
C GLN A 356 6.76 -12.59 14.33
N ALA A 357 7.60 -12.62 13.29
CA ALA A 357 8.69 -11.67 13.07
C ALA A 357 8.25 -10.35 12.43
N THR A 358 7.08 -10.30 11.79
CA THR A 358 6.45 -9.05 11.33
C THR A 358 6.27 -8.00 12.45
N LYS A 359 6.39 -8.39 13.73
CA LYS A 359 6.53 -7.45 14.86
C LYS A 359 7.77 -6.53 14.77
N ASN A 360 8.79 -6.89 13.98
CA ASN A 360 10.04 -6.15 13.85
C ASN A 360 10.04 -5.12 12.71
N ILE A 361 9.14 -5.26 11.72
CA ILE A 361 8.73 -4.09 10.94
C ILE A 361 7.90 -3.27 11.93
N ARG A 362 8.53 -2.27 12.57
CA ARG A 362 7.97 -1.44 13.66
C ARG A 362 6.80 -0.58 13.17
N GLU A 363 5.72 -1.25 12.81
CA GLU A 363 4.42 -0.70 12.48
C GLU A 363 3.49 -1.03 13.64
N THR A 364 3.46 -0.14 14.63
CA THR A 364 2.27 -0.02 15.45
C THR A 364 1.24 0.72 14.62
N SER A 365 0.48 -0.04 13.83
CA SER A 365 -0.91 0.34 13.53
C SER A 365 -1.55 0.82 14.82
N ILE A 366 -2.36 1.89 14.75
CA ILE A 366 -3.06 2.44 15.91
C ILE A 366 -3.86 1.32 16.58
N SER A 367 -3.28 0.72 17.61
CA SER A 367 -3.97 -0.21 18.50
C SER A 367 -4.75 0.55 19.57
N ASN A 368 -4.60 1.88 19.63
CA ASN A 368 -5.35 2.71 20.55
C ASN A 368 -5.81 4.00 19.86
N ALA A 369 -7.11 4.07 19.61
CA ALA A 369 -7.90 5.30 19.56
C ALA A 369 -7.59 6.33 20.69
N ALA A 370 -6.74 5.99 21.66
CA ALA A 370 -6.27 6.84 22.75
C ALA A 370 -5.00 7.66 22.42
N GLU A 371 -4.34 7.43 21.28
CA GLU A 371 -3.17 8.23 20.84
C GLU A 371 -3.51 9.11 19.62
N ILE A 372 -4.76 9.58 19.51
CA ILE A 372 -5.03 10.80 18.73
C ILE A 372 -4.38 11.92 19.53
N HIS A 373 -3.15 12.30 19.16
CA HIS A 373 -2.47 13.40 19.80
C HIS A 373 -3.21 14.69 19.45
N PRO A 374 -3.79 15.40 20.44
CA PRO A 374 -4.40 16.69 20.17
C PRO A 374 -3.32 17.62 19.62
N ILE A 375 -3.58 18.22 18.46
CA ILE A 375 -2.79 19.34 17.97
C ILE A 375 -3.08 20.50 18.92
N ALA A 376 -2.03 20.96 19.60
CA ALA A 376 -2.05 22.18 20.41
C ALA A 376 -2.15 23.43 19.53
#